data_AF-A0A315Y949-F1
#
_entry.id   AF-A0A315Y949-F1
#
_cell.length_a   1.000
_cell.length_b   1.000
_cell.length_c   1.000
_cell.angle_alpha   90.00
_cell.angle_beta   90.00
_cell.angle_gamma   90.00
#
_symmetry.space_group_name_H-M   'P 1'
#
loop_
_entity.id
_entity.type
_entity.pdbx_description
1 polymer ?
#
loop_
_entity_poly.entity_id
_entity_poly.type
_entity_poly.pdbx_seq_one_letter_code
_entity_poly.pdbx_strand_id
1 'polypeptide(L)'
;MNNFCIYCGNKLRKDDNFCPNCGNRIDKSDNPSVPDEMEKKKAKRELKRVIGGKFIYHKSFGNKLYYNGLDFSVVGRAIRDQLEREIESGQIRSEDIESRVDQLIAEHKIKHEEEKARMAKEAEEQQKIKKAAEERLKESREKKARIAEANQRNRRVQVNERKRGGYCGWGCQHCYEEFLDSAAGIVGDFDEGGYVEYYCRLGHPLAFGRYCEYYE
;
A
#
# COMPACT_ATOMS: atom_id res chain seq x y z
N MET A 1 39.55 38.54 -15.39
CA MET A 1 38.81 39.66 -16.03
C MET A 1 39.76 40.32 -17.01
N ASN A 2 39.38 40.31 -18.29
CA ASN A 2 40.22 40.82 -19.36
C ASN A 2 39.93 42.32 -19.56
N ASN A 3 40.84 43.19 -19.12
CA ASN A 3 40.72 44.64 -19.29
C ASN A 3 41.13 45.02 -20.72
N PHE A 4 40.24 44.88 -21.69
CA PHE A 4 40.46 45.40 -23.05
C PHE A 4 39.39 46.42 -23.41
N CYS A 5 39.77 47.41 -24.21
CA CYS A 5 38.86 48.42 -24.73
C CYS A 5 37.85 47.78 -25.69
N ILE A 6 36.54 47.97 -25.45
CA ILE A 6 35.47 47.45 -26.30
C ILE A 6 35.48 48.01 -27.74
N TYR A 7 36.12 49.16 -27.95
CA TYR A 7 36.14 49.84 -29.25
C TYR A 7 37.36 49.50 -30.12
N CYS A 8 38.52 49.20 -29.50
CA CYS A 8 39.76 48.99 -30.25
C CYS A 8 40.57 47.76 -29.81
N GLY A 9 40.11 47.02 -28.80
CA GLY A 9 40.79 45.82 -28.31
C GLY A 9 42.09 46.08 -27.55
N ASN A 10 42.47 47.33 -27.28
CA ASN A 10 43.71 47.63 -26.57
C ASN A 10 43.62 47.27 -25.08
N LYS A 11 44.72 46.78 -24.48
CA LYS A 11 44.77 46.40 -23.06
C LYS A 11 44.75 47.65 -22.18
N LEU A 12 43.84 47.69 -21.22
CA LEU A 12 43.59 48.80 -20.32
C LEU A 12 44.17 48.53 -18.93
N ARG A 13 44.69 49.58 -18.28
CA ARG A 13 45.08 49.53 -16.86
C ARG A 13 43.83 49.68 -16.00
N LYS A 14 43.90 49.16 -14.76
CA LYS A 14 42.77 49.12 -13.81
C LYS A 14 42.19 50.52 -13.51
N ASP A 15 43.00 51.55 -13.67
CA ASP A 15 42.65 52.92 -13.31
C ASP A 15 42.39 53.84 -14.52
N ASP A 16 42.44 53.33 -15.76
CA ASP A 16 42.21 54.14 -16.95
C ASP A 16 40.73 54.56 -17.06
N ASN A 17 40.48 55.88 -17.13
CA ASN A 17 39.14 56.44 -17.40
C ASN A 17 38.89 56.63 -18.91
N PHE A 18 39.93 56.52 -19.73
CA PHE A 18 39.90 56.68 -21.18
C PHE A 18 40.87 55.70 -21.82
N CYS A 19 40.56 55.20 -23.01
CA CYS A 19 41.47 54.33 -23.72
C CYS A 19 42.65 55.15 -24.28
N PRO A 20 43.91 54.82 -23.93
CA PRO A 20 45.07 55.56 -24.41
C PRO A 20 45.29 55.41 -25.92
N ASN A 21 44.62 54.45 -26.58
CA ASN A 21 44.77 54.22 -28.02
C ASN A 21 43.71 54.93 -28.85
N CYS A 22 42.42 54.83 -28.49
CA CYS A 22 41.34 55.41 -29.28
C CYS A 22 40.69 56.67 -28.68
N GLY A 23 41.09 57.08 -27.47
CA GLY A 23 40.54 58.27 -26.80
C GLY A 23 39.12 58.12 -26.26
N ASN A 24 38.43 57.01 -26.52
CA ASN A 24 37.08 56.77 -26.00
C ASN A 24 37.10 56.64 -24.48
N ARG A 25 36.09 57.21 -23.83
CA ARG A 25 35.88 57.11 -22.39
C ARG A 25 35.54 55.67 -22.01
N ILE A 26 36.16 55.21 -20.94
CA ILE A 26 35.88 53.90 -20.35
C ILE A 26 35.00 54.19 -19.15
N ASP A 27 33.69 54.06 -19.36
CA ASP A 27 32.74 54.20 -18.27
C ASP A 27 32.92 53.00 -17.34
N LYS A 28 33.64 53.19 -16.24
CA LYS A 28 33.81 52.18 -15.17
C LYS A 28 32.48 51.81 -14.49
N SER A 29 31.39 52.53 -14.82
CA SER A 29 30.02 52.20 -14.49
C SER A 29 29.41 51.10 -15.36
N ASP A 30 30.03 50.76 -16.49
CA ASP A 30 29.69 49.59 -17.30
C ASP A 30 30.35 48.35 -16.72
N ASN A 31 30.15 48.15 -15.42
CA ASN A 31 30.02 46.81 -14.91
C ASN A 31 28.65 46.34 -15.45
N PRO A 32 28.57 45.33 -16.34
CA PRO A 32 27.30 44.86 -16.90
C PRO A 32 26.33 44.25 -15.86
N SER A 33 26.55 44.49 -14.56
CA SER A 33 25.80 43.96 -13.42
C SER A 33 24.71 44.88 -12.86
N VAL A 34 24.58 46.14 -13.32
CA VAL A 34 23.63 47.12 -12.74
C VAL A 34 22.22 47.12 -13.38
N PRO A 35 22.03 46.82 -14.68
CA PRO A 35 20.67 46.71 -15.25
C PRO A 35 19.83 45.59 -14.59
N ASP A 36 20.50 44.54 -14.11
CA ASP A 36 19.87 43.32 -13.58
C ASP A 36 19.22 43.54 -12.21
N GLU A 37 19.81 44.36 -11.34
CA GLU A 37 19.28 44.56 -9.97
C GLU A 37 18.01 45.42 -9.95
N MET A 38 17.93 46.42 -10.84
CA MET A 38 16.74 47.25 -10.99
C MET A 38 15.57 46.45 -11.55
N GLU A 39 15.82 45.61 -12.56
CA GLU A 39 14.80 44.74 -13.15
C GLU A 39 14.31 43.70 -12.13
N LYS A 40 15.22 43.09 -11.34
CA LYS A 40 14.86 42.21 -10.22
C LYS A 40 13.94 42.89 -9.22
N LYS A 41 14.22 44.14 -8.85
CA LYS A 41 13.37 44.91 -7.93
C LYS A 41 11.99 45.21 -8.53
N LYS A 42 11.94 45.55 -9.83
CA LYS A 42 10.67 45.76 -10.57
C LYS A 42 9.87 44.46 -10.62
N ALA A 43 10.51 43.34 -10.95
CA ALA A 43 9.92 42.01 -10.97
C ALA A 43 9.38 41.58 -9.59
N LYS A 44 10.13 41.77 -8.50
CA LYS A 44 9.64 41.45 -7.14
C LYS A 44 8.42 42.29 -6.74
N ARG A 45 8.36 43.57 -7.14
CA ARG A 45 7.17 44.42 -6.91
C ARG A 45 5.96 43.89 -7.68
N GLU A 46 6.19 43.51 -8.92
CA GLU A 46 5.14 43.00 -9.80
C GLU A 46 4.64 41.61 -9.36
N LEU A 47 5.52 40.73 -8.92
CA LEU A 47 5.17 39.47 -8.25
C LEU A 47 4.23 39.72 -7.07
N LYS A 48 4.55 40.71 -6.21
CA LYS A 48 3.71 41.08 -5.08
C LYS A 48 2.36 41.65 -5.51
N ARG A 49 2.29 42.36 -6.65
CA ARG A 49 1.03 42.87 -7.23
C ARG A 49 0.15 41.74 -7.72
N VAL A 50 0.72 40.79 -8.46
CA VAL A 50 0.00 39.69 -9.13
C VAL A 50 -0.44 38.62 -8.14
N ILE A 51 0.49 38.13 -7.32
CA ILE A 51 0.27 36.99 -6.42
C ILE A 51 -0.15 37.45 -5.03
N GLY A 52 0.27 38.63 -4.59
CA GLY A 52 0.08 39.14 -3.22
C GLY A 52 1.34 39.01 -2.36
N GLY A 53 1.23 39.41 -1.10
CA GLY A 53 2.33 39.34 -0.12
C GLY A 53 2.54 37.93 0.45
N LYS A 54 3.64 37.72 1.18
CA LYS A 54 4.04 36.42 1.74
C LYS A 54 2.95 35.70 2.55
N PHE A 55 2.06 36.46 3.20
CA PHE A 55 1.01 35.92 4.06
C PHE A 55 -0.40 36.03 3.47
N ILE A 56 -0.61 36.92 2.48
CA ILE A 56 -1.94 37.22 1.95
C ILE A 56 -1.83 37.26 0.43
N TYR A 57 -2.47 36.28 -0.21
CA TYR A 57 -2.57 36.24 -1.67
C TYR A 57 -3.55 37.29 -2.19
N HIS A 58 -3.25 37.83 -3.36
CA HIS A 58 -4.17 38.72 -4.06
C HIS A 58 -5.43 37.94 -4.47
N LYS A 59 -6.59 38.58 -4.38
CA LYS A 59 -7.90 37.93 -4.60
C LYS A 59 -8.00 37.30 -6.00
N SER A 60 -7.49 37.97 -7.03
CA SER A 60 -7.53 37.43 -8.40
C SER A 60 -6.72 36.13 -8.55
N PHE A 61 -5.52 36.08 -7.96
CA PHE A 61 -4.69 34.87 -7.96
C PHE A 61 -5.33 33.74 -7.16
N GLY A 62 -5.85 34.03 -5.96
CA GLY A 62 -6.59 33.06 -5.16
C GLY A 62 -7.80 32.46 -5.91
N ASN A 63 -8.57 33.31 -6.59
CA ASN A 63 -9.68 32.85 -7.43
C ASN A 63 -9.20 31.96 -8.59
N LYS A 64 -8.11 32.33 -9.28
CA LYS A 64 -7.55 31.50 -10.37
C LYS A 64 -7.17 30.11 -9.87
N LEU A 65 -6.51 30.00 -8.71
CA LEU A 65 -6.20 28.69 -8.12
C LEU A 65 -7.46 27.90 -7.77
N TYR A 66 -8.42 28.57 -7.11
CA TYR A 66 -9.68 27.95 -6.70
C TYR A 66 -10.47 27.37 -7.89
N TYR A 67 -10.64 28.14 -8.97
CA TYR A 67 -11.36 27.67 -10.17
C TYR A 67 -10.66 26.52 -10.91
N ASN A 68 -9.35 26.35 -10.69
CA ASN A 68 -8.60 25.21 -11.22
C ASN A 68 -8.53 24.04 -10.23
N GLY A 69 -9.21 24.12 -9.08
CA GLY A 69 -9.21 23.07 -8.06
C GLY A 69 -7.86 22.88 -7.38
N LEU A 70 -7.03 23.92 -7.34
CA LEU A 70 -5.69 23.87 -6.77
C LEU A 70 -5.69 24.39 -5.33
N ASP A 71 -4.93 23.72 -4.46
CA ASP A 71 -4.78 24.13 -3.06
C ASP A 71 -3.94 25.42 -2.94
N PHE A 72 -4.53 26.46 -2.35
CA PHE A 72 -3.87 27.76 -2.21
C PHE A 72 -2.62 27.73 -1.32
N SER A 73 -2.59 26.86 -0.32
CA SER A 73 -1.54 26.81 0.70
C SER A 73 -0.29 26.10 0.16
N VAL A 74 -0.49 25.03 -0.61
CA VAL A 74 0.58 24.22 -1.19
C VAL A 74 0.99 24.77 -2.56
N VAL A 75 0.06 24.88 -3.51
CA VAL A 75 0.37 25.28 -4.89
C VAL A 75 0.69 26.76 -4.96
N GLY A 76 -0.06 27.61 -4.24
CA GLY A 76 0.23 29.06 -4.21
C GLY A 76 1.62 29.38 -3.67
N ARG A 77 2.09 28.61 -2.68
CA ARG A 77 3.45 28.75 -2.13
C ARG A 77 4.50 28.27 -3.13
N ALA A 78 4.28 27.10 -3.74
CA ALA A 78 5.21 26.54 -4.73
C ALA A 78 5.42 27.47 -5.93
N ILE A 79 4.33 28.05 -6.47
CA ILE A 79 4.40 29.01 -7.58
C ILE A 79 5.19 30.25 -7.20
N ARG A 80 4.93 30.82 -6.01
CA ARG A 80 5.68 31.98 -5.52
C ARG A 80 7.17 31.66 -5.38
N ASP A 81 7.50 30.58 -4.70
CA ASP A 81 8.90 30.19 -4.45
C ASP A 81 9.65 29.94 -5.77
N GLN A 82 8.97 29.38 -6.78
CA GLN A 82 9.53 29.19 -8.11
C GLN A 82 9.78 30.53 -8.82
N LEU A 83 8.82 31.44 -8.82
CA LEU A 83 8.98 32.74 -9.44
C LEU A 83 10.04 33.59 -8.74
N GLU A 84 10.16 33.52 -7.41
CA GLU A 84 11.23 34.20 -6.68
C GLU A 84 12.61 33.70 -7.13
N ARG A 85 12.80 32.39 -7.33
CA ARG A 85 14.04 31.82 -7.89
C ARG A 85 14.29 32.26 -9.34
N GLU A 86 13.26 32.24 -10.17
CA GLU A 86 13.33 32.66 -11.58
C GLU A 86 13.65 34.16 -11.73
N ILE A 87 13.16 35.00 -10.81
CA ILE A 87 13.53 36.41 -10.73
C ILE A 87 14.98 36.57 -10.27
N GLU A 88 15.41 35.82 -9.25
CA GLU A 88 16.78 35.90 -8.72
C GLU A 88 17.84 35.44 -9.72
N SER A 89 17.52 34.42 -10.53
CA SER A 89 18.35 33.95 -11.64
C SER A 89 18.33 34.86 -12.87
N GLY A 90 17.43 35.86 -12.92
CA GLY A 90 17.26 36.75 -14.08
C GLY A 90 16.58 36.06 -15.28
N GLN A 91 15.92 34.92 -15.07
CA GLN A 91 15.24 34.17 -16.11
C GLN A 91 13.92 34.82 -16.55
N ILE A 92 13.28 35.61 -15.69
CA ILE A 92 12.02 36.30 -16.00
C ILE A 92 12.16 37.79 -15.77
N ARG A 93 11.52 38.56 -16.65
CA ARG A 93 11.40 40.01 -16.52
C ARG A 93 10.07 40.36 -15.87
N SER A 94 9.96 41.58 -15.39
CA SER A 94 8.74 42.09 -14.75
C SER A 94 7.50 41.97 -15.62
N GLU A 95 7.63 42.19 -16.93
CA GLU A 95 6.52 42.16 -17.89
C GLU A 95 5.97 40.75 -18.14
N ASP A 96 6.78 39.71 -17.87
CA ASP A 96 6.43 38.31 -18.13
C ASP A 96 5.85 37.61 -16.90
N ILE A 97 5.72 38.29 -15.76
CA ILE A 97 5.29 37.64 -14.51
C ILE A 97 3.85 37.11 -14.60
N GLU A 98 2.93 37.88 -15.18
CA GLU A 98 1.53 37.44 -15.28
C GLU A 98 1.39 36.20 -16.18
N SER A 99 2.03 36.23 -17.35
CA SER A 99 2.01 35.09 -18.29
C SER A 99 2.68 33.86 -17.68
N ARG A 100 3.79 34.04 -16.97
CA ARG A 100 4.48 32.95 -16.28
C ARG A 100 3.64 32.36 -15.14
N VAL A 101 2.93 33.20 -14.37
CA VAL A 101 1.98 32.74 -13.34
C VAL A 101 0.90 31.86 -13.96
N ASP A 102 0.29 32.30 -15.06
CA ASP A 102 -0.77 31.55 -15.71
C ASP A 102 -0.26 30.23 -16.30
N GLN A 103 0.97 30.22 -16.84
CA GLN A 103 1.63 28.99 -17.26
C GLN A 103 1.83 28.01 -16.09
N LEU A 104 2.36 28.48 -14.96
CA LEU A 104 2.59 27.62 -13.79
C LEU A 104 1.28 27.07 -13.22
N ILE A 105 0.20 27.86 -13.23
CA ILE A 105 -1.14 27.38 -12.84
C ILE A 105 -1.59 26.25 -13.77
N ALA A 106 -1.42 26.40 -15.08
CA ALA A 106 -1.77 25.37 -16.05
C ALA A 106 -0.93 24.09 -15.86
N GLU A 107 0.39 24.23 -15.65
CA GLU A 107 1.29 23.11 -15.36
C GLU A 107 0.87 22.34 -14.09
N HIS A 108 0.54 23.07 -13.02
CA HIS A 108 0.05 22.46 -11.77
C HIS A 108 -1.32 21.80 -11.93
N LYS A 109 -2.22 22.36 -12.75
CA LYS A 109 -3.50 21.75 -13.06
C LYS A 109 -3.33 20.40 -13.76
N ILE A 110 -2.48 20.33 -14.78
CA ILE A 110 -2.20 19.09 -15.51
C ILE A 110 -1.66 18.03 -14.54
N LYS A 111 -0.64 18.38 -13.73
CA LYS A 111 -0.08 17.46 -12.73
C LYS A 111 -1.11 16.98 -11.72
N HIS A 112 -2.00 17.87 -11.26
CA HIS A 112 -3.06 17.51 -10.32
C HIS A 112 -4.10 16.57 -10.96
N GLU A 113 -4.49 16.80 -12.22
CA GLU A 113 -5.39 15.92 -12.96
C GLU A 113 -4.77 14.55 -13.23
N GLU A 114 -3.47 14.50 -13.58
CA GLU A 114 -2.70 13.26 -13.74
C GLU A 114 -2.62 12.47 -12.44
N GLU A 115 -2.33 13.13 -11.32
CA GLU A 115 -2.29 12.50 -10.00
C GLU A 115 -3.68 11.98 -9.58
N LYS A 116 -4.74 12.75 -9.82
CA LYS A 116 -6.11 12.31 -9.58
C LYS A 116 -6.47 11.09 -10.43
N ALA A 117 -6.07 11.05 -11.69
CA ALA A 117 -6.27 9.91 -12.56
C ALA A 117 -5.47 8.67 -12.09
N ARG A 118 -4.23 8.87 -11.60
CA ARG A 118 -3.41 7.81 -11.01
C ARG A 118 -4.07 7.22 -9.76
N MET A 119 -4.49 8.07 -8.82
CA MET A 119 -5.19 7.64 -7.61
C MET A 119 -6.52 6.92 -7.92
N ALA A 120 -7.26 7.36 -8.94
CA ALA A 120 -8.48 6.70 -9.37
C ALA A 120 -8.22 5.28 -9.91
N LYS A 121 -7.16 5.11 -10.73
CA LYS A 121 -6.74 3.78 -11.22
C LYS A 121 -6.28 2.86 -10.09
N GLU A 122 -5.50 3.38 -9.15
CA GLU A 122 -5.05 2.63 -7.96
C GLU A 122 -6.25 2.22 -7.08
N ALA A 123 -7.22 3.11 -6.88
CA ALA A 123 -8.44 2.79 -6.13
C ALA A 123 -9.29 1.71 -6.82
N GLU A 124 -9.41 1.76 -8.15
CA GLU A 124 -10.11 0.74 -8.94
C GLU A 124 -9.39 -0.63 -8.83
N GLU A 125 -8.07 -0.65 -8.89
CA GLU A 125 -7.26 -1.86 -8.72
C GLU A 125 -7.41 -2.45 -7.32
N GLN A 126 -7.35 -1.61 -6.28
CA GLN A 126 -7.58 -2.04 -4.90
C GLN A 126 -8.99 -2.61 -4.71
N GLN A 127 -10.00 -2.03 -5.37
CA GLN A 127 -11.36 -2.55 -5.33
C GLN A 127 -11.46 -3.93 -6.01
N LYS A 128 -10.77 -4.14 -7.14
CA LYS A 128 -10.68 -5.45 -7.81
C LYS A 128 -10.01 -6.51 -6.92
N ILE A 129 -8.89 -6.16 -6.28
CA ILE A 129 -8.17 -7.03 -5.35
C ILE A 129 -9.07 -7.41 -4.17
N LYS A 130 -9.76 -6.43 -3.56
CA LYS A 130 -10.68 -6.67 -2.45
C LYS A 130 -11.82 -7.61 -2.84
N LYS A 131 -12.46 -7.38 -4.00
CA LYS A 131 -13.53 -8.24 -4.51
C LYS A 131 -13.05 -9.67 -4.76
N ALA A 132 -11.87 -9.83 -5.36
CA ALA A 132 -11.27 -11.15 -5.58
C ALA A 132 -10.93 -11.87 -4.26
N ALA A 133 -10.48 -11.14 -3.23
CA ALA A 133 -10.23 -11.70 -1.91
C ALA A 133 -11.53 -12.14 -1.21
N GLU A 134 -12.60 -11.37 -1.32
CA GLU A 134 -13.92 -11.73 -0.80
C GLU A 134 -14.48 -12.98 -1.48
N GLU A 135 -14.32 -13.11 -2.80
CA GLU A 135 -14.72 -14.29 -3.56
C GLU A 135 -13.94 -15.54 -3.13
N ARG A 136 -12.60 -15.46 -3.02
CA ARG A 136 -11.76 -16.55 -2.49
C ARG A 136 -12.15 -16.96 -1.07
N LEU A 137 -12.51 -15.98 -0.23
CA LEU A 137 -12.98 -16.26 1.13
C LEU A 137 -14.32 -17.00 1.12
N LYS A 138 -15.24 -16.61 0.22
CA LYS A 138 -16.52 -17.29 0.03
C LYS A 138 -16.31 -18.73 -0.43
N GLU A 139 -15.49 -18.98 -1.44
CA GLU A 139 -15.14 -20.31 -1.92
C GLU A 139 -14.51 -21.18 -0.81
N SER A 140 -13.60 -20.59 -0.01
CA SER A 140 -12.98 -21.27 1.13
C SER A 140 -14.01 -21.68 2.19
N ARG A 141 -14.98 -20.81 2.49
CA ARG A 141 -16.09 -21.10 3.42
C ARG A 141 -16.98 -22.23 2.90
N GLU A 142 -17.35 -22.19 1.61
CA GLU A 142 -18.14 -23.24 0.97
C GLU A 142 -17.40 -24.59 0.98
N LYS A 143 -16.10 -24.59 0.68
CA LYS A 143 -15.26 -25.79 0.75
C LYS A 143 -15.21 -26.36 2.17
N LYS A 144 -15.02 -25.51 3.19
CA LYS A 144 -15.05 -25.94 4.61
C LYS A 144 -16.41 -26.51 5.01
N ALA A 145 -17.51 -25.90 4.55
CA ALA A 145 -18.86 -26.41 4.81
C ALA A 145 -19.09 -27.80 4.19
N ARG A 146 -18.67 -28.03 2.93
CA ARG A 146 -18.74 -29.34 2.27
C ARG A 146 -17.95 -30.41 3.03
N ILE A 147 -16.74 -30.08 3.48
CA ILE A 147 -15.91 -31.00 4.29
C ILE A 147 -16.59 -31.32 5.62
N ALA A 148 -17.14 -30.32 6.31
CA ALA A 148 -17.85 -30.51 7.57
C ALA A 148 -19.08 -31.43 7.40
N GLU A 149 -19.85 -31.23 6.33
CA GLU A 149 -21.01 -32.06 6.00
C GLU A 149 -20.60 -33.51 5.69
N ALA A 150 -19.55 -33.72 4.89
CA ALA A 150 -19.02 -35.05 4.60
C ALA A 150 -18.56 -35.77 5.88
N ASN A 151 -17.86 -35.06 6.76
CA ASN A 151 -17.46 -35.60 8.06
C ASN A 151 -18.66 -35.96 8.94
N GLN A 152 -19.73 -35.16 8.91
CA GLN A 152 -20.96 -35.46 9.64
C GLN A 152 -21.65 -36.72 9.10
N ARG A 153 -21.70 -36.90 7.76
CA ARG A 153 -22.25 -38.12 7.14
C ARG A 153 -21.43 -39.35 7.54
N ASN A 154 -20.10 -39.28 7.48
CA ASN A 154 -19.22 -40.38 7.89
C ASN A 154 -19.41 -40.76 9.36
N ARG A 155 -19.59 -39.78 10.26
CA ARG A 155 -19.92 -40.06 11.66
C ARG A 155 -21.26 -40.80 11.81
N ARG A 156 -22.29 -40.43 11.03
CA ARG A 156 -23.58 -41.13 11.05
C ARG A 156 -23.46 -42.58 10.59
N VAL A 157 -22.66 -42.84 9.54
CA VAL A 157 -22.37 -44.20 9.08
C VAL A 157 -21.68 -45.01 10.17
N GLN A 158 -20.62 -44.47 10.78
CA GLN A 158 -19.91 -45.17 11.87
C GLN A 158 -20.81 -45.46 13.08
N VAL A 159 -21.69 -44.53 13.47
CA VAL A 159 -22.65 -44.76 14.56
C VAL A 159 -23.66 -45.86 14.20
N ASN A 160 -24.11 -45.92 12.94
CA ASN A 160 -25.01 -46.97 12.48
C ASN A 160 -24.32 -48.34 12.36
N GLU A 161 -23.07 -48.38 11.91
CA GLU A 161 -22.25 -49.61 11.89
C GLU A 161 -22.04 -50.16 13.31
N ARG A 162 -21.73 -49.29 14.29
CA ARG A 162 -21.66 -49.69 15.71
C ARG A 162 -22.98 -50.20 16.28
N LYS A 163 -24.13 -49.88 15.67
CA LYS A 163 -25.45 -50.41 16.06
C LYS A 163 -25.78 -51.75 15.39
N ARG A 164 -25.27 -52.00 14.17
CA ARG A 164 -25.45 -53.26 13.42
C ARG A 164 -24.38 -54.31 13.72
N GLY A 165 -23.22 -53.90 14.22
CA GLY A 165 -22.30 -54.81 14.88
C GLY A 165 -22.95 -55.26 16.18
N GLY A 166 -23.77 -56.31 16.12
CA GLY A 166 -24.39 -56.90 17.28
C GLY A 166 -23.32 -57.21 18.33
N TYR A 167 -23.37 -56.52 19.46
CA TYR A 167 -22.55 -56.88 20.60
C TYR A 167 -22.94 -58.29 21.01
N CYS A 168 -21.96 -59.17 21.20
CA CYS A 168 -22.23 -60.49 21.76
C CYS A 168 -22.55 -60.35 23.24
N GLY A 169 -23.83 -60.50 23.57
CA GLY A 169 -24.29 -60.67 24.94
C GLY A 169 -24.01 -62.07 25.46
N TRP A 170 -24.26 -62.30 26.74
CA TRP A 170 -24.08 -63.61 27.41
C TRP A 170 -24.87 -64.77 26.76
N GLY A 171 -25.88 -64.46 25.94
CA GLY A 171 -26.61 -65.45 25.14
C GLY A 171 -26.02 -65.73 23.75
N CYS A 172 -24.85 -65.17 23.40
CA CYS A 172 -24.20 -65.46 22.13
C CYS A 172 -23.49 -66.83 22.22
N GLN A 173 -23.81 -67.76 21.30
CA GLN A 173 -23.14 -69.08 21.21
C GLN A 173 -21.63 -69.01 20.90
N HIS A 174 -21.06 -67.80 20.72
CA HIS A 174 -19.64 -67.57 20.51
C HIS A 174 -18.91 -66.96 21.72
N CYS A 175 -19.58 -66.81 22.85
CA CYS A 175 -18.92 -66.56 24.13
C CYS A 175 -18.33 -67.88 24.64
N TYR A 176 -17.01 -67.90 24.83
CA TYR A 176 -16.33 -68.96 25.55
C TYR A 176 -15.93 -68.41 26.91
N GLU A 177 -16.17 -69.19 27.96
CA GLU A 177 -15.56 -68.97 29.26
C GLU A 177 -14.23 -69.72 29.24
N GLU A 178 -13.12 -69.00 29.32
CA GLU A 178 -11.86 -69.61 29.69
C GLU A 178 -11.43 -69.09 31.04
N PHE A 179 -11.03 -70.02 31.89
CA PHE A 179 -10.42 -69.71 33.17
C PHE A 179 -8.94 -69.46 32.92
N LEU A 180 -8.45 -68.31 33.38
CA LEU A 180 -7.03 -67.98 33.29
C LEU A 180 -6.41 -68.03 34.69
N ASP A 181 -5.22 -68.62 34.79
CA ASP A 181 -4.42 -68.54 35.99
C ASP A 181 -3.77 -67.14 36.13
N SER A 182 -3.09 -66.91 37.25
CA SER A 182 -2.39 -65.65 37.52
C SER A 182 -1.27 -65.29 36.52
N ALA A 183 -0.87 -66.23 35.65
CA ALA A 183 0.12 -66.05 34.59
C ALA A 183 -0.52 -65.95 33.18
N ALA A 184 -1.85 -65.86 33.09
CA ALA A 184 -2.66 -65.84 31.87
C ALA A 184 -2.62 -67.14 31.04
N GLY A 185 -2.37 -68.30 31.66
CA GLY A 185 -2.54 -69.62 31.04
C GLY A 185 -3.98 -70.15 31.17
N ILE A 186 -4.48 -70.85 30.14
CA ILE A 186 -5.84 -71.45 30.13
C ILE A 186 -5.88 -72.67 31.06
N VAL A 187 -6.78 -72.67 32.05
CA VAL A 187 -7.02 -73.75 33.01
C VAL A 187 -8.41 -74.37 32.83
N GLY A 188 -8.50 -75.68 33.04
CA GLY A 188 -9.72 -76.46 32.77
C GLY A 188 -10.80 -76.40 33.86
N ASP A 189 -10.44 -76.09 35.11
CA ASP A 189 -11.33 -76.14 36.28
C ASP A 189 -11.11 -74.93 37.21
N PHE A 190 -12.17 -74.48 37.92
CA PHE A 190 -12.25 -73.19 38.62
C PHE A 190 -11.50 -73.14 39.97
N ASP A 191 -10.85 -74.23 40.36
CA ASP A 191 -10.52 -74.50 41.77
C ASP A 191 -9.27 -73.75 42.26
N GLU A 192 -8.55 -73.05 41.37
CA GLU A 192 -7.22 -72.47 41.64
C GLU A 192 -7.18 -70.93 41.74
N GLY A 193 -8.32 -70.26 41.87
CA GLY A 193 -8.34 -68.80 42.17
C GLY A 193 -7.96 -67.89 41.00
N GLY A 194 -8.23 -68.33 39.77
CA GLY A 194 -8.10 -67.54 38.54
C GLY A 194 -9.19 -66.48 38.37
N TYR A 195 -9.01 -65.62 37.37
CA TYR A 195 -10.05 -64.69 36.91
C TYR A 195 -10.64 -65.16 35.58
N VAL A 196 -11.94 -64.96 35.39
CA VAL A 196 -12.64 -65.31 34.15
C VAL A 196 -12.49 -64.17 33.16
N GLU A 197 -11.79 -64.40 32.06
CA GLU A 197 -11.89 -63.51 30.91
C GLU A 197 -12.87 -64.10 29.91
N TYR A 198 -13.94 -63.36 29.69
CA TYR A 198 -14.84 -63.64 28.60
C TYR A 198 -14.26 -63.02 27.33
N TYR A 199 -14.25 -63.77 26.25
CA TYR A 199 -13.93 -63.22 24.94
C TYR A 199 -14.83 -63.85 23.87
N CYS A 200 -15.07 -63.10 22.80
CA CYS A 200 -15.77 -63.66 21.65
C CYS A 200 -14.75 -64.14 20.62
N ARG A 201 -14.96 -65.35 20.09
CA ARG A 201 -14.11 -65.95 19.04
C ARG A 201 -14.00 -65.11 17.76
N LEU A 202 -14.92 -64.16 17.56
CA LEU A 202 -14.92 -63.22 16.45
C LEU A 202 -14.12 -61.92 16.72
N GLY A 203 -13.46 -61.80 17.88
CA GLY A 203 -12.44 -60.78 18.16
C GLY A 203 -12.96 -59.38 18.53
N HIS A 204 -14.22 -59.23 18.96
CA HIS A 204 -14.79 -57.94 19.37
C HIS A 204 -14.99 -57.86 20.91
N PRO A 205 -14.89 -56.66 21.50
CA PRO A 205 -14.98 -56.46 22.95
C PRO A 205 -16.38 -56.78 23.47
N LEU A 206 -16.46 -57.44 24.63
CA LEU A 206 -17.72 -57.77 25.27
C LEU A 206 -18.30 -56.55 25.97
N ALA A 207 -19.50 -56.15 25.56
CA ALA A 207 -20.31 -55.21 26.31
C ALA A 207 -21.31 -56.01 27.16
N PHE A 208 -21.23 -55.88 28.49
CA PHE A 208 -22.18 -56.50 29.40
C PHE A 208 -23.62 -56.09 29.05
N GLY A 209 -24.44 -57.02 28.54
CA GLY A 209 -25.90 -56.93 28.62
C GLY A 209 -26.78 -56.85 27.35
N ARG A 210 -26.36 -57.14 26.10
CA ARG A 210 -27.31 -57.26 24.95
C ARG A 210 -26.89 -58.30 23.90
N TYR A 211 -27.86 -58.99 23.27
CA TYR A 211 -27.74 -60.13 22.33
C TYR A 211 -27.03 -59.85 20.99
N CYS A 212 -26.42 -60.91 20.40
CA CYS A 212 -25.70 -60.92 19.10
C CYS A 212 -26.65 -61.06 17.91
N GLU A 213 -26.44 -60.29 16.83
CA GLU A 213 -27.32 -60.22 15.65
C GLU A 213 -26.92 -61.21 14.51
N TYR A 214 -25.84 -61.99 14.67
CA TYR A 214 -25.35 -62.97 13.68
C TYR A 214 -25.74 -64.42 13.97
N TYR A 215 -26.79 -64.61 14.76
CA TYR A 215 -27.49 -65.89 14.87
C TYR A 215 -28.89 -65.68 14.33
N GLU A 216 -29.22 -66.34 13.21
CA GLU A 216 -30.62 -66.63 12.88
C GLU A 216 -31.22 -67.56 13.95
#